data_AF-A0AAX4IS04-F1
#
_entry.id   AF-A0AAX4IS04-F1
#
_cell.length_a   1.000
_cell.length_b   1.000
_cell.length_c   1.000
_cell.angle_alpha   90.00
_cell.angle_beta   90.00
_cell.angle_gamma   90.00
#
_symmetry.space_group_name_H-M   'P 1'
#
loop_
_entity.id
_entity.type
_entity.pdbx_description
1 polymer ?
#
loop_
_entity_poly.entity_id
_entity_poly.type
_entity_poly.pdbx_seq_one_letter_code
_entity_poly.pdbx_strand_id
1 'polypeptide(L)'
;MNLSWILTTALGACAVAAQDTPEPQAPKLTYLYTLTALLNSSIEIGTGIYSDRKVIPIIGGSFHGPRLNGTVLDLGADWGLTDSKGVFHPDTRYNLRTADGANIYIQTSGSKQSNGKIYLRQIFETGSEDYYWLNNVVSVGVLTSGNGSVTIEGWVLDL
;
A
#
# COMPACT_ATOMS: atom_id res chain seq x y z
N MET A 1 69.38 -4.25 -52.56
CA MET A 1 68.40 -5.18 -51.94
C MET A 1 67.82 -4.47 -50.71
N ASN A 2 66.63 -3.90 -50.83
CA ASN A 2 65.97 -3.17 -49.74
C ASN A 2 65.23 -4.17 -48.83
N LEU A 3 65.55 -4.17 -47.54
CA LEU A 3 64.78 -4.88 -46.52
C LEU A 3 63.59 -4.01 -46.08
N SER A 4 62.38 -4.51 -46.28
CA SER A 4 61.15 -3.95 -45.73
C SER A 4 60.84 -4.64 -44.40
N TRP A 5 60.68 -3.87 -43.33
CA TRP A 5 60.27 -4.34 -42.02
C TRP A 5 58.76 -4.12 -41.87
N ILE A 6 57.99 -5.19 -41.73
CA ILE A 6 56.56 -5.10 -41.40
C ILE A 6 56.43 -5.22 -39.88
N LEU A 7 56.10 -4.11 -39.22
CA LEU A 7 55.62 -4.12 -37.84
C LEU A 7 54.16 -4.58 -37.84
N THR A 8 53.87 -5.73 -37.25
CA THR A 8 52.50 -6.17 -36.97
C THR A 8 52.12 -5.73 -35.57
N THR A 9 51.37 -4.64 -35.43
CA THR A 9 50.74 -4.26 -34.17
C THR A 9 49.51 -5.14 -33.92
N ALA A 10 49.58 -6.03 -32.93
CA ALA A 10 48.40 -6.76 -32.45
C ALA A 10 47.54 -5.84 -31.57
N LEU A 11 46.37 -5.44 -32.07
CA LEU A 11 45.31 -4.87 -31.23
C LEU A 11 44.74 -6.00 -30.35
N GLY A 12 45.12 -6.02 -29.07
CA GLY A 12 44.44 -6.83 -28.07
C GLY A 12 43.09 -6.20 -27.74
N ALA A 13 42.00 -6.76 -28.26
CA ALA A 13 40.66 -6.40 -27.83
C ALA A 13 40.45 -6.91 -26.39
N CYS A 14 40.51 -6.01 -25.41
CA CYS A 14 39.97 -6.29 -24.08
C CYS A 14 38.45 -6.34 -24.22
N ALA A 15 37.89 -7.53 -24.45
CA ALA A 15 36.47 -7.76 -24.27
C ALA A 15 36.18 -7.64 -22.77
N VAL A 16 35.56 -6.53 -22.36
CA VAL A 16 34.98 -6.41 -21.03
C VAL A 16 33.83 -7.41 -21.00
N ALA A 17 34.02 -8.55 -20.32
CA ALA A 17 32.94 -9.49 -20.13
C ALA A 17 31.78 -8.76 -19.44
N ALA A 18 30.61 -8.73 -20.08
CA ALA A 18 29.41 -8.25 -19.44
C ALA A 18 29.19 -9.11 -18.18
N GLN A 19 29.23 -8.48 -17.01
CA GLN A 19 28.84 -9.17 -15.78
C GLN A 19 27.33 -9.36 -15.81
N ASP A 20 26.88 -10.61 -15.87
CA ASP A 20 25.48 -10.97 -15.65
C ASP A 20 25.09 -10.45 -14.26
N THR A 21 24.31 -9.37 -14.23
CA THR A 21 23.76 -8.86 -12.97
C THR A 21 22.62 -9.80 -12.59
N PRO A 22 22.64 -10.44 -11.40
CA PRO A 22 21.57 -11.32 -10.98
C PRO A 22 20.23 -10.60 -11.02
N GLU A 23 19.20 -11.27 -11.52
CA GLU A 23 17.84 -10.72 -11.49
C GLU A 23 17.43 -10.45 -10.03
N PRO A 24 16.86 -9.28 -9.72
CA PRO A 24 16.39 -9.01 -8.37
C PRO A 24 15.32 -10.03 -7.96
N GLN A 25 15.50 -10.67 -6.81
CA GLN A 25 14.47 -11.53 -6.25
C GLN A 25 13.31 -10.65 -5.74
N ALA A 26 12.10 -10.91 -6.24
CA ALA A 26 10.91 -10.21 -5.78
C ALA A 26 10.63 -10.53 -4.29
N PRO A 27 10.27 -9.52 -3.48
CA PRO A 27 9.81 -9.77 -2.12
C PRO A 27 8.46 -10.49 -2.13
N LYS A 28 8.15 -11.17 -1.03
CA LYS A 28 6.88 -11.85 -0.80
C LYS A 28 5.92 -10.95 -0.01
N LEU A 29 4.67 -11.36 0.03
CA LEU A 29 3.64 -10.76 0.86
C LEU A 29 3.06 -11.82 1.79
N THR A 30 2.98 -11.49 3.07
CA THR A 30 2.34 -12.33 4.10
C THR A 30 1.00 -11.71 4.50
N TYR A 31 -0.05 -12.54 4.50
CA TYR A 31 -1.40 -12.12 4.85
C TYR A 31 -1.47 -11.59 6.29
N LEU A 32 -2.04 -10.42 6.46
CA LEU A 32 -2.14 -9.74 7.75
C LEU A 32 -3.54 -9.89 8.36
N TYR A 33 -4.57 -9.47 7.62
CA TYR A 33 -5.97 -9.51 8.05
C TYR A 33 -6.94 -9.34 6.87
N THR A 34 -8.22 -9.59 7.15
CA THR A 34 -9.35 -9.03 6.44
C THR A 34 -10.10 -8.07 7.37
N LEU A 35 -10.32 -6.85 6.91
CA LEU A 35 -11.04 -5.79 7.62
C LEU A 35 -12.30 -5.42 6.85
N THR A 36 -13.42 -5.34 7.54
CA THR A 36 -14.67 -4.76 7.03
C THR A 36 -14.92 -3.45 7.77
N ALA A 37 -14.91 -2.33 7.04
CA ALA A 37 -15.28 -1.03 7.57
C ALA A 37 -16.72 -0.68 7.17
N LEU A 38 -17.51 -0.24 8.14
CA LEU A 38 -18.87 0.27 7.95
C LEU A 38 -18.79 1.77 7.68
N LEU A 39 -19.58 2.23 6.72
CA LEU A 39 -19.54 3.60 6.23
C LEU A 39 -20.90 4.26 6.39
N ASN A 40 -20.90 5.55 6.74
CA ASN A 40 -22.11 6.36 6.69
C ASN A 40 -22.25 7.06 5.32
N SER A 41 -23.35 7.78 5.13
CA SER A 41 -23.55 8.64 3.96
C SER A 41 -22.38 9.62 3.78
N SER A 42 -21.93 9.76 2.52
CA SER A 42 -20.87 10.70 2.18
C SER A 42 -21.33 12.14 2.36
N ILE A 43 -20.41 13.00 2.79
CA ILE A 43 -20.54 14.45 2.78
C ILE A 43 -19.85 14.93 1.51
N GLU A 44 -20.64 15.45 0.57
CA GLU A 44 -20.11 16.01 -0.67
C GLU A 44 -19.52 17.40 -0.40
N ILE A 45 -18.22 17.55 -0.66
CA ILE A 45 -17.54 18.86 -0.59
C ILE A 45 -17.62 19.56 -1.94
N GLY A 46 -17.63 18.79 -3.03
CA GLY A 46 -17.69 19.29 -4.41
C GLY A 46 -16.30 19.54 -5.00
N THR A 47 -16.29 20.21 -6.15
CA THR A 47 -15.05 20.48 -6.91
C THR A 47 -14.20 21.53 -6.21
N GLY A 48 -13.02 21.12 -5.73
CA GLY A 48 -12.01 22.02 -5.15
C GLY A 48 -10.79 22.22 -6.04
N ILE A 49 -9.75 22.84 -5.48
CA ILE A 49 -8.48 23.12 -6.18
C ILE A 49 -7.75 21.86 -6.69
N TYR A 50 -8.10 20.69 -6.16
CA TYR A 50 -7.51 19.40 -6.52
C TYR A 50 -8.52 18.46 -7.21
N SER A 51 -9.67 18.95 -7.71
CA SER A 51 -10.82 18.19 -8.21
C SER A 51 -11.86 17.83 -7.12
N ASP A 52 -12.78 16.92 -7.44
CA ASP A 52 -13.94 16.57 -6.63
C ASP A 52 -13.55 15.88 -5.32
N ARG A 53 -14.00 16.45 -4.20
CA ARG A 53 -13.76 15.96 -2.85
C ARG A 53 -15.06 15.49 -2.20
N LYS A 54 -14.96 14.38 -1.47
CA LYS A 54 -15.98 13.96 -0.51
C LYS A 54 -15.34 13.48 0.78
N VAL A 55 -16.14 13.42 1.84
CA VAL A 55 -15.76 12.80 3.11
C VAL A 55 -16.70 11.63 3.37
N ILE A 56 -16.14 10.46 3.66
CA ILE A 56 -16.91 9.24 3.94
C ILE A 56 -16.65 8.83 5.39
N PRO A 57 -17.59 9.05 6.33
CA PRO A 57 -17.41 8.67 7.72
C PRO A 57 -17.24 7.17 7.88
N ILE A 58 -16.24 6.75 8.66
CA ILE A 58 -16.01 5.37 9.07
C ILE A 58 -16.63 5.19 10.44
N ILE A 59 -17.69 4.39 10.52
CA ILE A 59 -18.55 4.27 11.71
C ILE A 59 -18.41 2.92 12.43
N GLY A 60 -17.26 2.28 12.24
CA GLY A 60 -16.91 1.02 12.88
C GLY A 60 -16.75 -0.14 11.90
N GLY A 61 -16.89 -1.36 12.41
CA GLY A 61 -16.63 -2.59 11.67
C GLY A 61 -15.74 -3.57 12.44
N SER A 62 -15.14 -4.52 11.74
CA SER A 62 -14.34 -5.58 12.35
C SER A 62 -13.14 -5.97 11.49
N PHE A 63 -12.13 -6.57 12.11
CA PHE A 63 -11.00 -7.13 11.39
C PHE A 63 -10.55 -8.43 12.04
N HIS A 64 -10.12 -9.38 11.22
CA HIS A 64 -9.70 -10.71 11.64
C HIS A 64 -8.52 -11.18 10.81
N GLY A 65 -7.55 -11.82 11.45
CA GLY A 65 -6.33 -12.32 10.84
C GLY A 65 -5.51 -13.13 11.85
N PRO A 66 -4.43 -13.81 11.43
CA PRO A 66 -3.68 -14.73 12.28
C PRO A 66 -3.07 -14.07 13.53
N ARG A 67 -2.70 -12.79 13.43
CA ARG A 67 -2.04 -12.01 14.50
C ARG A 67 -2.80 -10.73 14.87
N LEU A 68 -3.96 -10.49 14.25
CA LEU A 68 -4.75 -9.27 14.43
C LEU A 68 -6.23 -9.61 14.42
N ASN A 69 -6.91 -9.33 15.52
CA ASN A 69 -8.34 -9.53 15.65
C ASN A 69 -8.97 -8.41 16.48
N GLY A 70 -10.12 -7.88 16.06
CA GLY A 70 -10.81 -6.83 16.81
C GLY A 70 -11.84 -6.04 16.02
N THR A 71 -12.01 -4.79 16.42
CA THR A 71 -13.04 -3.88 15.91
C THR A 71 -12.43 -2.61 15.33
N VAL A 72 -13.07 -2.08 14.28
CA VAL A 72 -12.84 -0.71 13.83
C VAL A 72 -13.68 0.19 14.74
N LEU A 73 -13.08 1.25 15.28
CA LEU A 73 -13.80 2.20 16.13
C LEU A 73 -14.66 3.14 15.28
N ASP A 74 -15.73 3.66 15.88
CA ASP A 74 -16.55 4.75 15.31
C ASP A 74 -15.79 6.08 15.43
N LEU A 75 -14.68 6.16 14.69
CA LEU A 75 -13.81 7.33 14.62
C LEU A 75 -12.98 7.27 13.34
N GLY A 76 -13.10 8.34 12.55
CA GLY A 76 -12.32 8.54 11.34
C GLY A 76 -13.17 8.72 10.09
N ALA A 77 -12.50 8.92 8.98
CA ALA A 77 -13.13 9.07 7.68
C ALA A 77 -12.14 8.77 6.54
N ASP A 78 -12.69 8.65 5.35
CA ASP A 78 -11.98 8.78 4.07
C ASP A 78 -12.23 10.16 3.48
N TRP A 79 -11.18 10.96 3.29
CA TRP A 79 -11.21 12.23 2.58
C TRP A 79 -10.96 12.02 1.08
N GLY A 80 -11.79 11.19 0.47
CA GLY A 80 -11.62 10.74 -0.90
C GLY A 80 -11.59 11.86 -1.94
N LEU A 81 -10.66 11.75 -2.89
CA LEU A 81 -10.51 12.65 -4.03
C LEU A 81 -10.77 11.90 -5.33
N THR A 82 -11.59 12.45 -6.22
CA THR A 82 -11.69 11.96 -7.61
C THR A 82 -10.93 12.92 -8.51
N ASP A 83 -9.86 12.45 -9.14
CA ASP A 83 -9.03 13.28 -10.01
C ASP A 83 -9.74 13.70 -11.31
N SER A 84 -9.09 14.54 -12.12
CA SER A 84 -9.65 15.02 -13.40
C SER A 84 -9.78 13.92 -14.46
N LYS A 85 -9.26 12.72 -14.21
CA LYS A 85 -9.41 11.52 -15.05
C LYS A 85 -10.47 10.56 -14.52
N GLY A 86 -11.17 10.91 -13.43
CA GLY A 86 -12.18 10.07 -12.81
C GLY A 86 -11.64 8.95 -11.91
N VAL A 87 -10.36 8.99 -11.54
CA VAL A 87 -9.76 8.01 -10.63
C VAL A 87 -10.01 8.44 -9.19
N PHE A 88 -10.59 7.54 -8.40
CA PHE A 88 -10.80 7.76 -6.98
C PHE A 88 -9.54 7.42 -6.16
N HIS A 89 -9.16 8.32 -5.28
CA HIS A 89 -8.01 8.23 -4.39
C HIS A 89 -8.48 8.37 -2.94
N PRO A 90 -8.56 7.26 -2.18
CA PRO A 90 -8.84 7.37 -0.75
C PRO A 90 -7.64 7.97 0.00
N ASP A 91 -7.96 8.69 1.07
CA ASP A 91 -7.01 9.19 2.07
C ASP A 91 -7.71 9.11 3.43
N THR A 92 -7.40 8.06 4.20
CA THR A 92 -8.17 7.70 5.38
C THR A 92 -7.33 7.76 6.63
N ARG A 93 -7.96 8.13 7.74
CA ARG A 93 -7.39 8.04 9.10
C ARG A 93 -8.48 7.54 10.02
N TYR A 94 -8.19 6.46 10.75
CA TYR A 94 -9.14 5.81 11.66
C TYR A 94 -8.41 4.96 12.70
N ASN A 95 -9.17 4.34 13.61
CA ASN A 95 -8.60 3.57 14.72
C ASN A 95 -9.15 2.14 14.77
N LEU A 96 -8.27 1.21 15.10
CA LEU A 96 -8.57 -0.17 15.42
C LEU A 96 -8.44 -0.38 16.93
N ARG A 97 -9.29 -1.23 17.49
CA ARG A 97 -9.16 -1.78 18.84
C ARG A 97 -9.09 -3.29 18.73
N THR A 98 -7.96 -3.87 19.14
CA THR A 98 -7.77 -5.32 19.18
C THR A 98 -8.63 -5.93 20.30
N ALA A 99 -8.92 -7.23 20.17
CA ALA A 99 -9.74 -7.96 21.13
C ALA A 99 -9.13 -8.01 22.55
N ASP A 100 -7.81 -7.93 22.66
CA ASP A 100 -7.05 -7.84 23.92
C ASP A 100 -6.83 -6.39 24.40
N GLY A 101 -7.37 -5.39 23.69
CA GLY A 101 -7.49 -4.03 24.19
C GLY A 101 -6.47 -3.02 23.68
N ALA A 102 -5.54 -3.38 22.79
CA ALA A 102 -4.61 -2.43 22.18
C ALA A 102 -5.31 -1.48 21.18
N ASN A 103 -4.95 -0.21 21.22
CA ASN A 103 -5.35 0.76 20.18
C ASN A 103 -4.28 0.84 19.10
N ILE A 104 -4.72 0.85 17.84
CA ILE A 104 -3.84 1.02 16.68
C ILE A 104 -4.44 2.13 15.82
N TYR A 105 -3.70 3.23 15.65
CA TYR A 105 -4.00 4.21 14.61
C TYR A 105 -3.62 3.61 13.25
N ILE A 106 -4.44 3.87 12.23
CA ILE A 106 -4.14 3.47 10.87
C ILE A 106 -4.43 4.61 9.90
N GLN A 107 -3.49 4.84 9.00
CA GLN A 107 -3.66 5.68 7.82
C GLN A 107 -3.59 4.82 6.57
N THR A 108 -4.53 5.00 5.65
CA THR A 108 -4.45 4.34 4.33
C THR A 108 -4.61 5.33 3.20
N SER A 109 -3.87 5.12 2.12
CA SER A 109 -4.00 5.94 0.90
C SER A 109 -3.70 5.11 -0.34
N GLY A 110 -4.29 5.48 -1.48
CA GLY A 110 -4.15 4.69 -2.69
C GLY A 110 -4.89 5.23 -3.89
N SER A 111 -5.16 4.34 -4.85
CA SER A 111 -5.91 4.68 -6.05
C SER A 111 -6.76 3.50 -6.52
N LYS A 112 -7.94 3.81 -7.05
CA LYS A 112 -8.75 2.85 -7.79
C LYS A 112 -8.03 2.39 -9.05
N GLN A 113 -8.12 1.09 -9.29
CA GLN A 113 -7.48 0.40 -10.40
C GLN A 113 -8.53 0.08 -11.49
N SER A 114 -8.04 -0.22 -12.69
CA SER A 114 -8.89 -0.59 -13.83
C SER A 114 -9.72 -1.86 -13.59
N ASN A 115 -9.27 -2.76 -12.71
CA ASN A 115 -9.99 -3.96 -12.31
C ASN A 115 -11.09 -3.71 -11.26
N GLY A 116 -11.37 -2.44 -10.94
CA GLY A 116 -12.40 -2.04 -9.99
C GLY A 116 -12.00 -2.07 -8.51
N LYS A 117 -10.84 -2.67 -8.18
CA LYS A 117 -10.28 -2.69 -6.82
C LYS A 117 -9.54 -1.40 -6.51
N ILE A 118 -9.28 -1.14 -5.24
CA ILE A 118 -8.37 -0.06 -4.80
C ILE A 118 -7.15 -0.68 -4.14
N TYR A 119 -5.96 -0.26 -4.56
CA TYR A 119 -4.71 -0.67 -3.92
C TYR A 119 -4.26 0.41 -2.94
N LEU A 120 -4.09 0.00 -1.69
CA LEU A 120 -3.80 0.88 -0.56
C LEU A 120 -2.37 0.63 -0.08
N ARG A 121 -1.71 1.71 0.36
CA ARG A 121 -0.61 1.67 1.32
C ARG A 121 -1.21 1.83 2.71
N GLN A 122 -0.64 1.14 3.69
CA GLN A 122 -1.14 1.15 5.07
C GLN A 122 0.00 1.48 6.02
N ILE A 123 -0.23 2.45 6.90
CA ILE A 123 0.69 2.87 7.95
C ILE A 123 -0.03 2.66 9.29
N PHE A 124 0.65 2.08 10.25
CA PHE A 124 0.12 1.78 11.57
C PHE A 124 0.94 2.52 12.63
N GLU A 125 0.27 2.98 13.69
CA GLU A 125 0.94 3.47 14.90
C GLU A 125 0.26 2.91 16.15
N THR A 126 1.06 2.39 17.08
CA THR A 126 0.59 1.92 18.37
C THR A 126 1.69 2.02 19.44
N GLY A 127 1.28 2.32 20.67
CA GLY A 127 2.13 2.25 21.85
C GLY A 127 2.11 0.89 22.56
N SER A 128 1.35 -0.08 22.05
CA SER A 128 1.27 -1.41 22.67
C SER A 128 2.53 -2.22 22.41
N GLU A 129 3.15 -2.76 23.46
CA GLU A 129 4.37 -3.58 23.32
C GLU A 129 4.11 -4.83 22.45
N ASP A 130 2.99 -5.53 22.67
CA ASP A 130 2.60 -6.73 21.91
C ASP A 130 2.41 -6.49 20.40
N TYR A 131 2.07 -5.26 20.02
CA TYR A 131 1.79 -4.85 18.64
C TYR A 131 2.80 -3.86 18.07
N TYR A 132 3.88 -3.55 18.81
CA TYR A 132 4.85 -2.54 18.41
C TYR A 132 5.53 -2.86 17.07
N TRP A 133 5.59 -4.14 16.70
CA TRP A 133 6.09 -4.59 15.41
C TRP A 133 5.36 -3.95 14.21
N LEU A 134 4.07 -3.58 14.36
CA LEU A 134 3.31 -2.91 13.30
C LEU A 134 3.85 -1.53 12.92
N ASN A 135 4.53 -0.86 13.85
CA ASN A 135 5.11 0.46 13.59
C ASN A 135 6.24 0.40 12.53
N ASN A 136 6.76 -0.79 12.22
CA ASN A 136 7.95 -0.98 11.37
C ASN A 136 7.68 -1.81 10.10
N VAL A 137 6.44 -2.24 9.86
CA VAL A 137 6.12 -3.03 8.66
C VAL A 137 5.85 -2.13 7.45
N VAL A 138 6.16 -2.64 6.25
CA VAL A 138 5.63 -2.10 4.99
C VAL A 138 4.39 -2.89 4.65
N SER A 139 3.24 -2.22 4.54
CA SER A 139 1.95 -2.89 4.33
C SER A 139 1.16 -2.32 3.17
N VAL A 140 0.48 -3.23 2.46
CA VAL A 140 -0.42 -2.93 1.36
C VAL A 140 -1.78 -3.59 1.58
N GLY A 141 -2.84 -2.95 1.09
CA GLY A 141 -4.21 -3.44 1.18
C GLY A 141 -4.89 -3.52 -0.18
N VAL A 142 -5.75 -4.51 -0.35
CA VAL A 142 -6.64 -4.62 -1.52
C VAL A 142 -8.07 -4.40 -1.06
N LEU A 143 -8.64 -3.27 -1.46
CA LEU A 143 -9.99 -2.86 -1.08
C LEU A 143 -11.01 -3.21 -2.17
N THR A 144 -12.11 -3.81 -1.74
CA THR A 144 -13.31 -4.07 -2.53
C THR A 144 -14.51 -3.35 -1.91
N SER A 145 -15.25 -2.60 -2.73
CA SER A 145 -16.45 -1.89 -2.27
C SER A 145 -17.63 -2.85 -2.08
N GLY A 146 -18.37 -2.66 -0.99
CA GLY A 146 -19.66 -3.29 -0.72
C GLY A 146 -20.78 -2.26 -0.63
N ASN A 147 -21.98 -2.71 -0.26
CA ASN A 147 -23.11 -1.81 0.01
C ASN A 147 -23.01 -1.29 1.46
N GLY A 148 -22.76 0.01 1.64
CA GLY A 148 -22.59 0.62 2.96
C GLY A 148 -21.34 0.20 3.73
N SER A 149 -20.42 -0.52 3.08
CA SER A 149 -19.18 -1.03 3.68
C SER A 149 -18.09 -1.20 2.64
N VAL A 150 -16.86 -1.38 3.11
CA VAL A 150 -15.72 -1.82 2.30
C VAL A 150 -15.01 -2.98 2.97
N THR A 151 -14.46 -3.89 2.18
CA THR A 151 -13.58 -4.96 2.66
C THR A 151 -12.16 -4.69 2.20
N ILE A 152 -11.19 -4.82 3.11
CA ILE A 152 -9.76 -4.64 2.87
C ILE A 152 -9.03 -5.92 3.26
N GLU A 153 -8.36 -6.55 2.31
CA GLU A 153 -7.41 -7.63 2.55
C GLU A 153 -6.01 -7.03 2.68
N GLY A 154 -5.45 -7.04 3.89
CA GLY A 154 -4.16 -6.46 4.23
C GLY A 154 -3.02 -7.47 4.16
N TRP A 155 -1.85 -7.00 3.73
CA TRP A 155 -0.63 -7.79 3.58
C TRP A 155 0.57 -6.99 4.07
N VAL A 156 1.59 -7.68 4.58
CA VAL A 156 2.89 -7.10 4.93
C VAL A 156 3.97 -7.65 4.00
N LEU A 157 4.94 -6.79 3.67
CA LEU A 157 6.13 -7.19 2.94
C LEU A 157 6.96 -8.19 3.75
N ASP A 158 7.43 -9.23 3.08
CA ASP A 158 8.26 -10.31 3.63
C ASP A 158 9.40 -10.61 2.64
N LEU A 159 10.60 -10.94 3.13
CA LEU A 159 11.79 -11.17 2.29
C LEU A 159 12.20 -12.65 2.31
#